data_AF-A0A3T0SMI0-F1
#
_entry.id   AF-A0A3T0SMI0-F1
#
_cell.length_a   1.000
_cell.length_b   1.000
_cell.length_c   1.000
_cell.angle_alpha   90.00
_cell.angle_beta   90.00
_cell.angle_gamma   90.00
#
_symmetry.space_group_name_H-M   'P 1'
#
loop_
_entity.id
_entity.type
_entity.pdbx_description
1 polymer ?
#
loop_
_entity_poly.entity_id
_entity_poly.type
_entity_poly.pdbx_seq_one_letter_code
_entity_poly.pdbx_strand_id
1 'polypeptide(L)'
;MVFLFAASLASSIAGADTLRCGSNLINTGDRTFEVERKCGQPVQRDLVGYTLGPNQRREMMREEWVYGPDNGVFNILTFEGNRLVRIETSRAN
;
A
#
# COMPACT_ATOMS: atom_id res chain seq x y z
N MET A 1 -11.94 -46.57 -21.48
CA MET A 1 -10.65 -46.08 -20.96
C MET A 1 -10.88 -44.67 -20.47
N VAL A 2 -10.95 -44.46 -19.14
CA VAL A 2 -11.40 -43.21 -18.51
C VAL A 2 -10.27 -42.19 -18.56
N PHE A 3 -10.50 -41.05 -19.23
CA PHE A 3 -9.58 -39.91 -19.21
C PHE A 3 -9.81 -39.10 -17.93
N LEU A 4 -8.91 -39.21 -16.96
CA LEU A 4 -8.85 -38.37 -15.77
C LEU A 4 -8.36 -36.97 -16.15
N PHE A 5 -9.27 -36.01 -16.25
CA PHE A 5 -8.95 -34.58 -16.34
C PHE A 5 -8.56 -34.07 -14.94
N ALA A 6 -7.26 -33.92 -14.68
CA ALA A 6 -6.76 -33.29 -13.46
C ALA A 6 -6.88 -31.76 -13.59
N ALA A 7 -7.88 -31.17 -12.93
CA ALA A 7 -8.05 -29.72 -12.86
C ALA A 7 -7.14 -29.14 -11.77
N SER A 8 -6.05 -28.47 -12.18
CA SER A 8 -5.14 -27.74 -11.30
C SER A 8 -5.75 -26.39 -10.90
N LEU A 9 -6.13 -26.24 -9.63
CA LEU A 9 -6.51 -24.96 -9.05
C LEU A 9 -5.28 -24.06 -8.89
N ALA A 10 -5.07 -23.13 -9.83
CA ALA A 10 -4.14 -22.03 -9.65
C ALA A 10 -4.72 -21.03 -8.63
N SER A 11 -4.22 -21.03 -7.40
CA SER A 11 -4.56 -20.01 -6.41
C SER A 11 -3.81 -18.72 -6.74
N SER A 12 -4.53 -17.64 -7.05
CA SER A 12 -3.94 -16.31 -7.20
C SER A 12 -3.50 -15.79 -5.84
N ILE A 13 -2.19 -15.73 -5.59
CA ILE A 13 -1.64 -15.08 -4.40
C ILE A 13 -1.77 -13.57 -4.62
N ALA A 14 -2.77 -12.95 -4.00
CA ALA A 14 -2.81 -11.49 -3.84
C ALA A 14 -1.75 -11.13 -2.79
N GLY A 15 -0.64 -10.52 -3.22
CA GLY A 15 0.42 -10.06 -2.33
C GLY A 15 -0.04 -8.84 -1.54
N ALA A 16 0.07 -8.89 -0.21
CA ALA A 16 -0.04 -7.72 0.63
C ALA A 16 1.38 -7.22 0.94
N ASP A 17 1.68 -5.97 0.57
CA ASP A 17 2.97 -5.37 0.91
C ASP A 17 2.94 -4.96 2.39
N THR A 18 4.04 -5.17 3.09
CA THR A 18 4.20 -4.87 4.52
C THR A 18 5.35 -3.91 4.74
N LEU A 19 5.16 -2.91 5.60
CA LEU A 19 6.23 -2.03 6.08
C LEU A 19 6.29 -2.05 7.61
N ARG A 20 7.52 -2.02 8.15
CA ARG A 20 7.77 -1.94 9.59
C ARG A 20 8.04 -0.50 10.01
N CYS A 21 7.30 -0.04 11.01
CA CYS A 21 7.49 1.25 11.66
C CYS A 21 7.83 0.99 13.14
N GLY A 22 9.12 0.93 13.46
CA GLY A 22 9.59 0.51 14.78
C GLY A 22 9.14 -0.92 15.12
N SER A 23 8.37 -1.09 16.19
CA SER A 23 7.78 -2.38 16.58
C SER A 23 6.47 -2.71 15.86
N ASN A 24 5.86 -1.74 15.17
CA ASN A 24 4.58 -1.90 14.50
C ASN A 24 4.74 -2.33 13.04
N LEU A 25 3.71 -2.97 12.51
CA LEU A 25 3.60 -3.33 11.09
C LEU A 25 2.37 -2.68 10.48
N ILE A 26 2.54 -2.13 9.28
CA ILE A 26 1.45 -1.70 8.40
C ILE A 26 1.42 -2.57 7.16
N ASN A 27 0.23 -2.76 6.60
CA ASN A 27 0.06 -3.51 5.36
C ASN A 27 -0.81 -2.74 4.37
N THR A 28 -0.72 -3.09 3.09
CA THR A 28 -1.73 -2.65 2.12
C THR A 28 -3.13 -3.02 2.62
N GLY A 29 -4.07 -2.08 2.48
CA GLY A 29 -5.41 -2.14 3.03
C GLY A 29 -5.60 -1.38 4.35
N ASP A 30 -4.52 -1.13 5.12
CA ASP A 30 -4.59 -0.34 6.36
C ASP A 30 -5.13 1.06 6.09
N ARG A 31 -5.83 1.63 7.06
CA ARG A 31 -6.39 2.98 6.92
C ARG A 31 -5.34 4.05 7.22
N THR A 32 -5.47 5.23 6.60
CA THR A 32 -4.58 6.39 6.85
C THR A 32 -4.36 6.67 8.34
N PHE A 33 -5.43 6.69 9.15
CA PHE A 33 -5.32 6.90 10.61
C PHE A 33 -4.59 5.77 11.34
N GLU A 34 -4.69 4.53 10.85
CA GLU A 34 -4.00 3.39 11.46
C GLU A 34 -2.51 3.46 11.17
N VAL A 35 -2.15 3.83 9.94
CA VAL A 35 -0.77 4.07 9.54
C VAL A 35 -0.17 5.21 10.36
N GLU A 36 -0.85 6.35 10.44
CA GLU A 36 -0.38 7.50 11.23
C GLU A 36 -0.19 7.16 12.72
N ARG A 37 -1.10 6.37 13.30
CA ARG A 37 -0.98 5.92 14.68
C ARG A 37 0.19 4.95 14.88
N LYS A 38 0.46 4.08 13.91
CA LYS A 38 1.51 3.04 14.00
C LYS A 38 2.90 3.58 13.67
N CYS A 39 3.00 4.50 12.70
CA CYS A 39 4.24 5.02 12.14
C CYS A 39 4.56 6.45 12.56
N GLY A 40 3.60 7.18 13.12
CA GLY A 40 3.73 8.60 13.45
C GLY A 40 3.39 9.51 12.28
N GLN A 41 3.80 10.77 12.39
CA GLN A 41 3.64 11.75 11.31
C GLN A 41 4.67 11.48 10.21
N PRO A 42 4.28 11.44 8.93
CA PRO A 42 5.23 11.44 7.82
C PRO A 42 5.94 12.79 7.72
N VAL A 43 7.08 12.79 7.02
CA VAL A 43 7.84 14.02 6.72
C VAL A 43 7.11 14.87 5.70
N GLN A 44 6.40 14.24 4.76
CA GLN A 44 5.62 14.92 3.73
C GLN A 44 4.31 14.18 3.44
N ARG A 45 3.26 14.95 3.15
CA ARG A 45 1.95 14.47 2.68
C ARG A 45 1.52 15.31 1.50
N ASP A 46 1.42 14.70 0.33
CA ASP A 46 1.02 15.38 -0.89
C ASP A 46 -0.27 14.77 -1.45
N LEU A 47 -1.22 15.62 -1.80
CA LEU A 47 -2.35 15.23 -2.65
C LEU A 47 -1.85 15.18 -4.09
N VAL A 48 -1.53 13.99 -4.58
CA VAL A 48 -0.97 13.80 -5.93
C VAL A 48 -2.04 13.68 -7.01
N GLY A 49 -3.31 13.52 -6.63
CA GLY A 49 -4.42 13.61 -7.56
C GLY A 49 -5.66 12.86 -7.12
N TYR A 50 -6.37 12.30 -8.08
CA TYR A 50 -7.60 11.53 -7.87
C TYR A 50 -7.57 10.27 -8.73
N THR A 51 -8.26 9.24 -8.28
CA THR A 51 -8.47 8.00 -9.03
C THR A 51 -9.93 7.59 -9.00
N LEU A 52 -10.31 6.69 -9.92
CA LEU A 52 -11.65 6.13 -9.95
C LEU A 52 -11.70 4.90 -9.03
N GLY A 53 -12.68 4.88 -8.14
CA GLY A 53 -12.91 3.72 -7.27
C GLY A 53 -13.30 2.45 -8.08
N PRO A 54 -13.48 1.30 -7.41
CA PRO A 54 -13.65 -0.01 -8.07
C PRO A 54 -14.76 -0.10 -9.12
N ASN A 55 -15.84 0.69 -8.96
CA ASN A 55 -16.96 0.75 -9.89
C ASN A 55 -16.94 1.98 -10.80
N GLN A 56 -15.87 2.78 -10.76
CA GLN A 56 -15.71 4.06 -11.48
C GLN A 56 -16.82 5.10 -11.20
N ARG A 57 -17.63 4.88 -10.16
CA ARG A 57 -18.76 5.76 -9.81
C ARG A 57 -18.36 6.94 -8.94
N ARG A 58 -17.18 6.90 -8.34
CA ARG A 58 -16.71 7.90 -7.37
C ARG A 58 -15.22 8.11 -7.55
N GLU A 59 -14.83 9.38 -7.56
CA GLU A 59 -13.44 9.78 -7.45
C GLU A 59 -12.98 9.61 -6.01
N MET A 60 -11.76 9.12 -5.85
CA MET A 60 -11.06 8.94 -4.59
C MET A 60 -9.78 9.76 -4.64
N MET A 61 -9.53 10.55 -3.60
CA MET A 61 -8.28 11.28 -3.45
C MET A 61 -7.11 10.30 -3.45
N ARG A 62 -6.05 10.61 -4.19
CA ARG A 62 -4.79 9.87 -4.13
C ARG A 62 -3.75 10.73 -3.45
N GLU A 63 -3.24 10.25 -2.32
CA GLU A 63 -2.23 10.92 -1.53
C GLU A 63 -0.94 10.10 -1.49
N GLU A 64 0.20 10.78 -1.41
CA GLU A 64 1.49 10.16 -1.17
C GLU A 64 2.08 10.69 0.12
N TRP A 65 2.46 9.77 1.00
CA TRP A 65 3.08 10.11 2.28
C TRP A 65 4.51 9.56 2.30
N VAL A 66 5.46 10.40 2.70
CA VAL A 66 6.89 10.08 2.70
C VAL A 66 7.41 9.95 4.13
N TYR A 67 8.06 8.83 4.42
CA TYR A 67 8.77 8.55 5.66
C TYR A 67 10.28 8.41 5.40
N GLY A 68 11.11 8.79 6.37
CA GLY A 68 12.57 8.75 6.29
C GLY A 68 13.21 10.11 5.93
N PRO A 69 14.49 10.14 5.52
CA PRO A 69 15.30 8.98 5.19
C PRO A 69 15.82 8.28 6.44
N ASP A 70 15.51 6.99 6.60
CA ASP A 70 16.09 6.14 7.62
C ASP A 70 17.23 5.33 6.99
N ASN A 71 18.47 5.57 7.42
CA ASN A 71 19.68 4.98 6.82
C ASN A 71 19.78 5.21 5.29
N GLY A 72 19.40 6.41 4.83
CA GLY A 72 19.44 6.78 3.41
C GLY A 72 18.31 6.18 2.57
N VAL A 73 17.23 5.71 3.21
CA VAL A 73 16.08 5.11 2.52
C VAL A 73 14.79 5.84 2.87
N PHE A 74 14.04 6.21 1.85
CA PHE A 74 12.67 6.73 1.95
C PHE A 74 11.65 5.61 1.75
N ASN A 75 10.57 5.68 2.50
CA ASN A 75 9.37 4.87 2.26
C ASN A 75 8.24 5.78 1.80
N ILE A 76 7.74 5.53 0.61
CA ILE A 76 6.66 6.28 -0.04
C ILE A 76 5.41 5.41 0.01
N LEU A 77 4.38 5.92 0.68
CA LEU A 77 3.11 5.24 0.88
C LEU A 77 2.05 5.92 0.02
N THR A 78 1.43 5.19 -0.91
CA THR A 78 0.33 5.72 -1.71
C THR A 78 -0.99 5.31 -1.10
N PHE A 79 -1.84 6.30 -0.84
CA PHE A 79 -3.20 6.11 -0.36
C PHE A 79 -4.21 6.42 -1.44
N GLU A 80 -5.29 5.63 -1.49
CA GLU A 80 -6.47 5.93 -2.30
C GLU A 80 -7.69 6.01 -1.39
N GLY A 81 -8.34 7.18 -1.39
CA GLY A 81 -9.36 7.55 -0.44
C GLY A 81 -8.77 7.59 0.97
N ASN A 82 -8.94 6.50 1.71
CA ASN A 82 -8.44 6.36 3.07
C ASN A 82 -7.64 5.08 3.30
N ARG A 83 -7.27 4.34 2.24
CA ARG A 83 -6.59 3.04 2.33
C ARG A 83 -5.22 3.08 1.69
N LEU A 84 -4.27 2.45 2.34
CA LEU A 84 -2.94 2.21 1.81
C LEU A 84 -3.02 1.21 0.66
N VAL A 85 -2.61 1.59 -0.54
CA VAL A 85 -2.66 0.72 -1.72
C VAL A 85 -1.29 0.30 -2.23
N ARG A 86 -0.24 1.04 -1.89
CA ARG A 86 1.13 0.77 -2.32
C ARG A 86 2.14 1.22 -1.29
N ILE A 87 3.20 0.44 -1.14
CA ILE A 87 4.39 0.78 -0.36
C ILE A 87 5.59 0.69 -1.29
N GLU A 88 6.32 1.79 -1.45
CA GLU A 88 7.52 1.87 -2.26
C GLU A 88 8.71 2.29 -1.40
N THR A 89 9.88 1.69 -1.66
CA THR A 89 11.12 2.00 -0.97
C THR A 89 12.12 2.58 -1.96
N SER A 90 12.58 3.81 -1.71
CA SER A 90 13.52 4.54 -2.57
C SER A 90 14.78 4.92 -1.80
N ARG A 91 15.95 4.90 -2.45
CA ARG A 91 17.21 5.33 -1.82
C ARG A 91 17.45 6.81 -2.08
N ALA A 92 17.92 7.52 -1.06
CA ALA A 92 18.48 8.86 -1.22
C ALA A 92 19.78 8.74 -2.05
N ASN A 93 19.82 9.41 -3.20
CA ASN A 93 20.97 9.45 -4.11
C ASN A 93 21.76 10.74 -3.91
#